data_AF-A0A9E3XB68-F1
#
_entry.id   AF-A0A9E3XB68-F1
#
_cell.length_a   1.000
_cell.length_b   1.000
_cell.length_c   1.000
_cell.angle_alpha   90.00
_cell.angle_beta   90.00
_cell.angle_gamma   90.00
#
_symmetry.space_group_name_H-M   'P 1'
#
loop_
_entity.id
_entity.type
_entity.pdbx_description
1 polymer ?
#
loop_
_entity_poly.entity_id
_entity_poly.type
_entity_poly.pdbx_seq_one_letter_code
_entity_poly.pdbx_strand_id
1 'polypeptide(L)' 'SRYDLAGKTWVIEGVGVEPDIYVDNDPYKEFSGEDQQLERAIKEIMDELKTKEWNVPPIPSYPDKH' A
#
# COMPACT_ATOMS: atom_id res chain seq x y z
N SER A 1 6.19 -8.50 -9.56
CA SER A 1 6.35 -9.96 -9.45
C SER A 1 6.88 -10.30 -8.08
N ARG A 2 6.24 -11.27 -7.41
CA ARG A 2 6.45 -11.65 -6.01
C ARG A 2 7.60 -12.68 -5.88
N TYR A 3 8.81 -12.30 -6.29
CA TYR A 3 10.00 -13.15 -6.20
C TYR A 3 11.11 -12.41 -5.47
N ASP A 4 11.96 -13.12 -4.72
CA ASP A 4 13.32 -12.62 -4.49
C ASP A 4 14.03 -12.43 -5.85
N LEU A 5 15.08 -11.60 -5.91
CA LEU A 5 15.82 -11.33 -7.15
C LEU A 5 16.41 -12.60 -7.82
N ALA A 6 16.35 -13.76 -7.17
CA ALA A 6 16.82 -15.06 -7.63
C ALA A 6 15.70 -16.12 -7.83
N GLY A 7 14.43 -15.79 -7.59
CA GLY A 7 13.27 -16.68 -7.74
C GLY A 7 13.16 -17.84 -6.74
N LYS A 8 13.86 -17.83 -5.59
CA LYS A 8 14.03 -19.05 -4.76
C LYS A 8 13.13 -19.16 -3.54
N THR A 9 12.59 -18.06 -3.02
CA THR A 9 11.76 -18.07 -1.81
C THR A 9 10.51 -17.20 -1.94
N TRP A 10 9.40 -17.71 -1.41
CA TRP A 10 8.18 -16.94 -1.20
C TRP A 10 8.41 -16.01 0.01
N VAL A 11 8.96 -14.82 -0.23
CA VAL A 11 9.39 -13.88 0.83
C VAL A 11 8.26 -13.50 1.82
N ILE A 12 6.99 -13.69 1.43
CA ILE A 12 5.81 -13.34 2.22
C ILE A 12 5.23 -14.55 3.00
N GLU A 13 5.55 -15.78 2.58
CA GLU A 13 4.91 -16.98 3.15
C GLU A 13 5.35 -17.20 4.61
N GLY A 14 4.40 -17.11 5.55
CA GLY A 14 4.62 -17.32 6.98
C GLY A 14 5.00 -16.07 7.80
N VAL A 15 5.40 -14.96 7.17
CA VAL A 15 5.77 -13.70 7.86
C VAL A 15 4.74 -12.59 7.64
N GLY A 16 4.03 -12.63 6.51
CA GLY A 16 3.09 -11.56 6.13
C GLY A 16 3.80 -10.33 5.58
N VAL A 17 3.12 -9.18 5.65
CA VAL A 17 3.67 -7.89 5.22
C VAL A 17 3.51 -6.93 6.39
N GLU A 18 4.62 -6.31 6.78
CA GLU A 18 4.63 -5.30 7.84
C GLU A 18 3.96 -4.01 7.32
N PRO A 19 2.99 -3.44 8.06
CA PRO A 19 2.36 -2.19 7.65
C PRO A 19 3.29 -1.00 7.91
N ASP A 20 3.26 0.00 7.04
CA ASP A 20 3.96 1.28 7.27
C ASP A 20 3.39 2.04 8.48
N ILE A 21 2.08 1.86 8.72
CA ILE A 21 1.35 2.49 9.81
C ILE A 21 0.50 1.41 10.49
N TYR A 22 0.84 1.07 11.72
CA TYR A 22 0.02 0.19 12.56
C TYR A 22 -1.25 0.90 13.03
N VAL A 23 -2.39 0.28 12.78
CA VAL A 23 -3.70 0.73 13.26
C VAL A 23 -4.51 -0.52 13.63
N ASP A 24 -4.73 -0.70 14.92
CA ASP A 24 -5.62 -1.74 15.42
C ASP A 24 -7.04 -1.20 15.49
N ASN A 25 -7.99 -1.94 14.91
CA ASN A 25 -9.41 -1.65 15.09
C ASN A 25 -9.87 -2.17 16.46
N ASP A 26 -10.53 -1.31 17.24
CA ASP A 26 -11.24 -1.73 18.44
C ASP A 26 -12.45 -2.58 18.01
N PRO A 27 -12.59 -3.83 18.47
CA PRO A 27 -13.66 -4.72 18.02
C PRO A 27 -15.07 -4.18 18.28
N TYR A 28 -15.29 -3.43 19.37
CA TYR A 28 -16.59 -2.85 19.68
C TYR A 28 -16.93 -1.70 18.73
N LYS A 29 -15.94 -0.87 18.41
CA LYS A 29 -16.09 0.23 17.45
C LYS A 29 -16.35 -0.28 16.05
N GLU A 30 -15.57 -1.26 15.60
CA GLU A 30 -15.74 -1.89 14.29
C GLU A 30 -17.12 -2.55 14.17
N PHE A 31 -17.54 -3.28 15.21
CA PHE A 31 -18.89 -3.85 15.28
C PHE A 31 -19.99 -2.77 15.23
N SER A 32 -19.73 -1.61 15.81
CA SER A 32 -20.63 -0.45 15.79
C SER A 32 -20.58 0.35 14.47
N GLY A 33 -19.74 -0.08 13.51
CA GLY A 33 -19.59 0.54 12.19
C GLY A 33 -18.54 1.65 12.10
N GLU A 34 -17.73 1.85 13.16
CA GLU A 34 -16.60 2.79 13.16
C GLU A 34 -15.32 2.04 12.78
N ASP A 35 -14.86 2.19 11.55
CA ASP A 35 -13.61 1.60 11.04
C ASP A 35 -12.44 2.58 11.21
N GLN A 36 -11.59 2.32 12.21
CA GLN A 36 -10.47 3.21 12.53
C GLN A 36 -9.35 3.15 11.50
N GLN A 37 -9.19 2.02 10.81
CA GLN A 37 -8.23 1.88 9.71
C GLN A 37 -8.64 2.73 8.52
N LEU A 38 -9.93 2.71 8.15
CA LEU A 38 -10.44 3.53 7.06
C LEU A 38 -10.28 5.03 7.35
N GLU A 39 -10.66 5.47 8.56
CA GLU A 39 -10.51 6.86 8.98
C GLU A 39 -9.05 7.31 8.97
N ARG A 40 -8.12 6.45 9.43
CA ARG A 40 -6.69 6.76 9.37
C ARG A 40 -6.21 6.90 7.92
N ALA A 41 -6.61 5.98 7.04
CA ALA A 41 -6.22 6.02 5.63
C ALA A 41 -6.70 7.30 4.95
N ILE A 42 -7.95 7.70 5.17
CA ILE A 42 -8.50 8.96 4.63
C ILE A 42 -7.69 10.15 5.11
N LYS A 43 -7.38 10.21 6.41
CA LYS A 43 -6.58 11.30 6.98
C LYS A 43 -5.21 11.41 6.31
N GLU A 44 -4.47 10.30 6.22
CA GLU A 44 -3.13 10.30 5.63
C GLU A 44 -3.18 10.71 4.15
N ILE A 45 -4.14 10.20 3.37
CA ILE A 45 -4.31 10.59 1.97
C ILE A 45 -4.62 12.09 1.86
N MET A 46 -5.52 12.62 2.70
CA MET A 46 -5.85 14.05 2.70
C MET A 46 -4.67 14.94 3.09
N ASP A 47 -3.78 14.47 3.96
CA ASP A 47 -2.56 15.19 4.34
C ASP A 47 -1.48 15.10 3.24
N GLU A 48 -1.33 13.94 2.60
CA GLU A 48 -0.46 13.79 1.43
C GLU A 48 -0.91 14.69 0.27
N LEU A 49 -2.21 14.78 -0.02
CA LEU A 49 -2.72 15.62 -1.11
C LEU A 49 -2.39 17.11 -0.95
N LYS A 50 -2.14 17.59 0.28
CA LYS A 50 -1.74 18.98 0.52
C LYS A 50 -0.28 19.26 0.16
N THR A 51 0.57 18.23 0.17
CA THR A 51 2.04 18.38 0.18
C THR A 51 2.76 17.60 -0.91
N LYS A 52 2.17 16.54 -1.45
CA LYS A 52 2.80 15.58 -2.34
C LYS A 52 2.47 15.89 -3.80
N GLU A 53 3.48 16.26 -4.56
CA GLU A 53 3.37 16.36 -6.01
C GLU A 53 3.42 14.96 -6.64
N TRP A 54 2.41 14.63 -7.44
CA TRP A 54 2.33 13.35 -8.14
C TRP A 54 3.04 13.46 -9.48
N ASN A 55 4.26 12.94 -9.56
CA ASN A 55 4.96 12.85 -10.83
C ASN A 55 4.53 11.57 -11.57
N VAL A 56 3.71 11.73 -12.60
CA VAL A 56 3.30 10.61 -13.46
C VAL A 56 4.51 10.22 -14.32
N PRO A 57 4.98 8.96 -14.25
CA PRO A 57 6.10 8.55 -15.09
C PRO A 57 5.72 8.69 -16.58
N PRO A 58 6.64 9.13 -17.44
CA PRO A 58 6.36 9.22 -18.86
C PRO A 58 6.03 7.82 -19.40
N ILE A 59 5.16 7.80 -20.41
CA ILE A 59 4.87 6.56 -21.15
C ILE A 59 6.19 6.02 -21.69
N PRO A 60 6.53 4.73 -21.47
CA PRO A 60 7.76 4.15 -22.00
C PRO A 60 7.75 4.19 -23.53
N SER A 61 8.95 4.28 -24.12
CA SER A 61 9.12 4.15 -25.57
C SER A 61 8.50 2.84 -26.06
N TYR A 62 7.86 2.88 -27.24
CA TYR A 62 7.38 1.64 -27.87
C TYR A 62 8.55 0.66 -28.09
N PRO A 63 8.32 -0.66 -27.96
CA PRO A 63 9.34 -1.66 -28.27
C PRO A 63 9.79 -1.54 -29.72
N ASP A 64 11.09 -1.70 -29.96
CA ASP A 64 11.62 -1.83 -31.30
C ASP A 64 11.13 -3.16 -31.90
N LYS A 65 10.53 -3.11 -33.10
CA LYS A 65 9.93 -4.27 -33.80
C LYS A 65 10.75 -4.70 -35.01
N HIS A 66 12.06 -4.51 -34.99
CA HIS A 66 12.96 -4.98 -36.04
C HIS A 66 13.17 -6.50 -36.01
#